data_AF-A0A1I2NPI3-F1
#
_entry.id   AF-A0A1I2NPI3-F1
#
_cell.length_a   1.000
_cell.length_b   1.000
_cell.length_c   1.000
_cell.angle_alpha   90.00
_cell.angle_beta   90.00
_cell.angle_gamma   90.00
#
_symmetry.space_group_name_H-M   'P 1'
#
loop_
_entity.id
_entity.type
_entity.pdbx_description
1 polymer ?
#
loop_
_entity_poly.entity_id
_entity_poly.type
_entity_poly.pdbx_seq_one_letter_code
_entity_poly.pdbx_strand_id
1 'polypeptide(L)'
;MTQEKIQEFTRRLSQCNKSEMVLINYEIAFTFMDDAKEALNQNNHDEFKNNIQRAQKSVLELKKALNLDFEIAKNLNEIYIYVNKKLSESLYKQESEQIDEARGLLNRLYESFAVAAKEDTSEPLMENAQKVVAGMTYGKDDLTETYTNDSNRGFLV
;
A
#
# COMPACT_ATOMS: atom_id res chain seq x y z
N MET A 1 -8.46 5.12 7.64
CA MET A 1 -7.99 5.60 6.33
C MET A 1 -9.02 6.58 5.78
N THR A 2 -8.61 7.80 5.46
CA THR A 2 -9.50 8.88 4.98
C THR A 2 -9.87 8.68 3.51
N GLN A 3 -10.97 9.30 3.06
CA GLN A 3 -11.39 9.25 1.64
C GLN A 3 -10.32 9.85 0.70
N GLU A 4 -9.64 10.90 1.14
CA GLU A 4 -8.54 11.53 0.40
C GLU A 4 -7.39 10.55 0.13
N LYS A 5 -6.95 9.80 1.16
CA LYS A 5 -5.90 8.77 0.99
C LYS A 5 -6.34 7.65 0.06
N ILE A 6 -7.61 7.24 0.10
CA ILE A 6 -8.14 6.21 -0.82
C ILE A 6 -8.06 6.71 -2.26
N GLN A 7 -8.46 7.96 -2.52
CA GLN A 7 -8.40 8.56 -3.84
C GLN A 7 -6.95 8.72 -4.32
N GLU A 8 -6.04 9.13 -3.44
CA GLU A 8 -4.61 9.22 -3.73
C GLU A 8 -4.02 7.85 -4.14
N PHE A 9 -4.25 6.80 -3.35
CA PHE A 9 -3.78 5.46 -3.68
C PHE A 9 -4.40 4.93 -4.97
N THR A 10 -5.68 5.19 -5.21
CA THR A 10 -6.36 4.80 -6.45
C THR A 10 -5.73 5.47 -7.67
N ARG A 11 -5.39 6.76 -7.55
CA ARG A 11 -4.69 7.51 -8.61
C ARG A 11 -3.29 6.97 -8.86
N ARG A 12 -2.55 6.61 -7.81
CA ARG A 12 -1.20 6.04 -7.94
C ARG A 12 -1.25 4.62 -8.55
N LEU A 13 -2.20 3.80 -8.13
CA LEU A 13 -2.39 2.45 -8.66
C LEU A 13 -2.75 2.43 -10.15
N SER A 14 -3.47 3.43 -10.66
CA SER A 14 -3.81 3.48 -12.08
C SER A 14 -2.63 3.82 -12.99
N GLN A 15 -1.53 4.32 -12.42
CA GLN A 15 -0.35 4.80 -13.17
C GLN A 15 0.93 4.02 -12.85
N CYS A 16 0.88 3.06 -11.92
CA CYS A 16 2.07 2.39 -11.42
C CYS A 16 2.55 1.23 -12.31
N ASN A 17 3.86 0.99 -12.29
CA ASN A 17 4.44 -0.26 -12.77
C ASN A 17 4.33 -1.39 -11.73
N LYS A 18 4.82 -2.60 -12.05
CA LYS A 18 4.73 -3.77 -11.15
C LYS A 18 5.45 -3.56 -9.82
N SER A 19 6.65 -2.99 -9.85
CA SER A 19 7.46 -2.77 -8.65
C SER A 19 6.84 -1.69 -7.76
N GLU A 20 6.34 -0.61 -8.35
CA GLU A 20 5.62 0.46 -7.65
C GLU A 20 4.30 -0.03 -7.05
N MET A 21 3.58 -0.95 -7.72
CA MET A 21 2.38 -1.56 -7.16
C MET A 21 2.67 -2.26 -5.83
N VAL A 22 3.81 -2.94 -5.72
CA VAL A 22 4.24 -3.59 -4.47
C VAL A 22 4.51 -2.53 -3.39
N LEU A 23 5.20 -1.45 -3.72
CA LEU A 23 5.47 -0.33 -2.79
C LEU A 23 4.18 0.31 -2.29
N ILE A 24 3.21 0.57 -3.17
CA ILE A 24 1.90 1.13 -2.78
C ILE A 24 1.17 0.19 -1.81
N ASN A 25 1.26 -1.13 -2.01
CA ASN A 25 0.63 -2.09 -1.10
C ASN A 25 1.27 -2.05 0.31
N TYR A 26 2.59 -1.89 0.39
CA TYR A 26 3.27 -1.63 1.67
C TYR A 26 2.77 -0.35 2.34
N GLU A 27 2.64 0.76 1.59
CA GLU A 27 2.13 2.02 2.12
C GLU A 27 0.69 1.89 2.64
N ILE A 28 -0.16 1.14 1.93
CA ILE A 28 -1.52 0.83 2.40
C ILE A 28 -1.47 0.03 3.71
N ALA A 29 -0.59 -0.96 3.83
CA ALA A 29 -0.41 -1.69 5.09
C ALA A 29 0.03 -0.75 6.23
N PHE A 30 0.97 0.15 5.96
CA PHE A 30 1.45 1.15 6.92
C PHE A 30 0.36 2.11 7.38
N THR A 31 -0.47 2.62 6.47
CA THR A 31 -1.57 3.51 6.84
C THR A 31 -2.57 2.81 7.77
N PHE A 32 -2.91 1.54 7.53
CA PHE A 32 -3.76 0.79 8.46
C PHE A 32 -3.10 0.53 9.82
N MET A 33 -1.78 0.32 9.87
CA MET A 33 -1.05 0.18 11.14
C MET A 33 -1.07 1.49 11.94
N ASP A 34 -0.91 2.63 11.28
CA ASP A 34 -0.95 3.94 11.93
C ASP A 34 -2.37 4.28 12.42
N ASP A 35 -3.38 4.06 11.58
CA ASP A 35 -4.79 4.23 11.95
C ASP A 35 -5.19 3.31 13.12
N ALA A 36 -4.62 2.10 13.20
CA ALA A 36 -4.83 1.22 14.35
C ALA A 36 -4.24 1.84 15.63
N LYS A 37 -3.01 2.37 15.58
CA LYS A 37 -2.39 3.04 16.74
C LYS A 37 -3.19 4.26 17.18
N GLU A 38 -3.69 5.06 16.25
CA GLU A 38 -4.56 6.20 16.57
C GLU A 38 -5.86 5.77 17.26
N ALA A 39 -6.52 4.72 16.75
CA ALA A 39 -7.72 4.17 17.36
C ALA A 39 -7.47 3.63 18.78
N LEU A 40 -6.30 3.01 19.02
CA LEU A 40 -5.88 2.57 20.35
C LEU A 40 -5.76 3.76 21.32
N ASN A 41 -5.13 4.85 20.89
CA ASN A 41 -5.00 6.08 21.69
C ASN A 41 -6.35 6.73 22.02
N GLN A 42 -7.34 6.58 21.14
CA GLN A 42 -8.70 7.08 21.32
C GLN A 42 -9.58 6.11 22.14
N ASN A 43 -9.04 4.99 22.61
CA ASN A 43 -9.79 3.90 23.27
C ASN A 43 -10.91 3.30 22.39
N ASN A 44 -10.79 3.42 21.07
CA ASN A 44 -11.74 2.84 20.12
C ASN A 44 -11.29 1.41 19.72
N HIS A 45 -11.63 0.43 20.56
CA HIS A 45 -11.21 -0.96 20.37
C HIS A 45 -11.78 -1.64 19.12
N ASP A 46 -12.98 -1.26 18.69
CA ASP A 46 -13.60 -1.82 17.48
C ASP A 46 -12.88 -1.35 16.22
N GLU A 47 -12.56 -0.06 16.15
CA GLU A 47 -11.79 0.51 15.05
C GLU A 47 -10.35 -0.01 15.03
N PHE A 48 -9.72 -0.12 16.21
CA PHE A 48 -8.41 -0.76 16.36
C PHE A 48 -8.40 -2.17 15.74
N LYS A 49 -9.35 -3.02 16.13
CA LYS A 49 -9.46 -4.39 15.61
C LYS A 49 -9.66 -4.41 14.10
N ASN A 50 -10.54 -3.56 13.58
CA ASN A 50 -10.81 -3.47 12.15
C ASN A 50 -9.57 -3.04 11.36
N ASN A 51 -8.82 -2.04 11.85
CA ASN A 51 -7.61 -1.55 11.18
C ASN A 51 -6.49 -2.61 11.22
N ILE A 52 -6.30 -3.33 12.32
CA ILE A 52 -5.33 -4.43 12.38
C ILE A 52 -5.70 -5.55 11.39
N GLN A 53 -6.97 -5.95 11.33
CA GLN A 53 -7.41 -6.97 10.36
C GLN A 53 -7.19 -6.53 8.91
N ARG A 54 -7.36 -5.24 8.61
CA ARG A 54 -7.05 -4.68 7.29
C ARG A 54 -5.56 -4.69 6.99
N ALA A 55 -4.72 -4.29 7.95
CA ALA A 55 -3.26 -4.38 7.82
C ALA A 55 -2.80 -5.83 7.55
N GLN A 56 -3.32 -6.80 8.32
CA GLN A 56 -3.03 -8.23 8.13
C GLN A 56 -3.42 -8.73 6.74
N LYS A 57 -4.59 -8.31 6.22
CA LYS A 57 -5.01 -8.64 4.86
C LYS A 57 -4.04 -8.08 3.82
N SER A 58 -3.61 -6.83 3.94
CA SER A 58 -2.62 -6.25 3.01
C SER A 58 -1.30 -7.02 3.04
N VAL A 59 -0.79 -7.38 4.22
CA VAL A 59 0.43 -8.20 4.36
C VAL A 59 0.24 -9.60 3.76
N LEU A 60 -0.94 -10.19 3.90
CA LEU A 60 -1.24 -11.49 3.29
C LEU A 60 -1.28 -11.40 1.76
N GLU A 61 -1.80 -10.32 1.19
CA GLU A 61 -1.76 -10.09 -0.26
C GLU A 61 -0.33 -9.90 -0.77
N LEU A 62 0.51 -9.15 -0.04
CA LEU A 62 1.95 -9.08 -0.33
C LEU A 62 2.59 -10.46 -0.36
N LYS A 63 2.30 -11.31 0.64
CA LYS A 63 2.78 -12.69 0.69
C LYS A 63 2.28 -13.53 -0.49
N LYS A 64 1.01 -13.42 -0.88
CA LYS A 64 0.45 -14.19 -2.02
C LYS A 64 1.07 -13.79 -3.36
N ALA A 65 1.52 -12.54 -3.48
CA ALA A 65 2.18 -12.04 -4.67
C ALA A 65 3.62 -12.58 -4.86
N LEU A 66 4.19 -13.27 -3.86
CA LEU A 66 5.54 -13.82 -3.97
C LEU A 66 5.62 -15.01 -4.90
N ASN A 67 6.61 -14.99 -5.79
CA ASN A 67 7.01 -16.17 -6.54
C ASN A 67 7.95 -17.05 -5.68
N LEU A 68 7.45 -18.20 -5.23
CA LEU A 68 8.16 -19.14 -4.36
C LEU A 68 9.21 -20.02 -5.09
N ASP A 69 9.34 -19.89 -6.41
CA ASP A 69 10.39 -20.58 -7.18
C ASP A 69 11.79 -20.07 -6.80
N PHE A 70 11.88 -18.83 -6.32
CA PHE A 70 13.13 -18.23 -5.86
C PHE A 70 13.39 -18.54 -4.39
N GLU A 71 14.62 -18.94 -4.05
CA GLU A 71 15.01 -19.26 -2.67
C GLU A 71 14.79 -18.08 -1.71
N ILE A 72 15.06 -16.85 -2.17
CA ILE A 72 14.86 -15.63 -1.38
C ILE A 72 13.40 -15.40 -0.99
N ALA A 73 12.44 -15.91 -1.77
CA ALA A 73 11.03 -15.78 -1.48
C ALA A 73 10.61 -16.59 -0.25
N LYS A 74 11.33 -17.67 0.07
CA LYS A 74 11.10 -18.43 1.33
C LYS A 74 11.42 -17.58 2.55
N ASN A 75 12.55 -16.87 2.52
CA ASN A 75 12.96 -15.98 3.61
C ASN A 75 11.96 -14.82 3.79
N LEU A 76 11.51 -14.21 2.69
CA LEU A 76 10.49 -13.17 2.72
C LEU A 76 9.15 -13.69 3.27
N ASN A 77 8.74 -14.89 2.89
CA ASN A 77 7.52 -15.51 3.39
C ASN A 77 7.54 -15.71 4.91
N GLU A 78 8.67 -16.14 5.49
CA GLU A 78 8.84 -16.25 6.95
C GLU A 78 8.66 -14.88 7.64
N ILE A 79 9.23 -13.82 7.06
CA ILE A 79 9.09 -12.46 7.61
C ILE A 79 7.62 -12.02 7.60
N TYR A 80 6.88 -12.24 6.50
CA TYR A 80 5.46 -11.88 6.45
C TYR A 80 4.58 -12.70 7.41
N ILE A 81 4.94 -13.96 7.67
CA ILE A 81 4.28 -14.78 8.70
C ILE A 81 4.54 -14.19 10.08
N TYR A 82 5.79 -13.83 10.38
CA TYR A 82 6.15 -13.21 11.65
C TYR A 82 5.43 -11.87 11.89
N VAL A 83 5.38 -11.01 10.87
CA VAL A 83 4.64 -9.74 10.92
C VAL A 83 3.16 -9.97 11.22
N ASN A 84 2.51 -10.93 10.54
CA ASN A 84 1.11 -11.27 10.82
C ASN A 84 0.89 -11.80 12.24
N LYS A 85 1.83 -12.59 12.76
CA LYS A 85 1.81 -13.07 14.13
C LYS A 85 1.90 -11.90 15.12
N LYS A 86 2.79 -10.94 14.88
CA LYS A 86 2.92 -9.72 15.72
C LYS A 86 1.68 -8.85 15.73
N LEU A 87 1.06 -8.64 14.57
CA LEU A 87 -0.23 -7.95 14.47
C LEU A 87 -1.36 -8.73 15.18
N SER A 88 -1.27 -10.06 15.23
CA SER A 88 -2.23 -10.85 16.01
C SER A 88 -1.99 -10.69 17.51
N GLU A 89 -0.72 -10.70 17.94
CA GLU A 89 -0.33 -10.44 19.34
C GLU A 89 -0.78 -9.05 19.82
N SER A 90 -0.75 -8.02 18.95
CA SER A 90 -1.24 -6.69 19.28
C SER A 90 -2.75 -6.66 19.55
N LEU A 91 -3.55 -7.52 18.89
CA LEU A 91 -4.98 -7.65 19.17
C LEU A 91 -5.26 -8.19 20.56
N TYR A 92 -4.46 -9.16 21.02
CA TYR A 92 -4.63 -9.79 22.33
C TYR A 92 -4.12 -8.91 23.46
N LYS A 93 -2.95 -8.27 23.27
CA LYS A 93 -2.33 -7.42 24.29
C LYS A 93 -2.93 -6.01 24.35
N GLN A 94 -3.56 -5.55 23.27
CA GLN A 94 -4.04 -4.17 23.11
C GLN A 94 -2.93 -3.13 23.30
N GLU A 95 -1.73 -3.42 22.76
CA GLU A 95 -0.55 -2.57 22.88
C GLU A 95 -0.01 -2.21 21.49
N SER A 96 0.51 -0.98 21.37
CA SER A 96 1.09 -0.47 20.13
C SER A 96 2.50 -1.00 19.84
N GLU A 97 3.23 -1.49 20.85
CA GLU A 97 4.62 -1.94 20.71
C GLU A 97 4.79 -3.05 19.65
N GLN A 98 3.86 -4.01 19.63
CA GLN A 98 3.89 -5.10 18.65
C GLN A 98 3.64 -4.60 17.21
N ILE A 99 2.85 -3.53 17.07
CA ILE A 99 2.59 -2.89 15.78
C ILE A 99 3.85 -2.16 15.31
N ASP A 100 4.56 -1.49 16.22
CA ASP A 100 5.80 -0.78 15.91
C ASP A 100 6.92 -1.73 15.50
N GLU A 101 7.05 -2.89 16.16
CA GLU A 101 8.00 -3.93 15.76
C GLU A 101 7.67 -4.48 14.36
N ALA A 102 6.39 -4.81 14.11
CA ALA A 102 5.92 -5.29 12.82
C ALA A 102 6.16 -4.27 11.71
N ARG A 103 5.84 -2.99 11.97
CA ARG A 103 6.07 -1.87 11.05
C ARG A 103 7.55 -1.69 10.76
N GLY A 104 8.42 -1.75 11.77
CA GLY A 104 9.86 -1.60 11.61
C GLY A 104 10.47 -2.66 10.69
N LEU A 105 10.02 -3.92 10.80
CA LEU A 105 10.44 -5.00 9.90
C LEU A 105 9.97 -4.77 8.46
N LEU A 106 8.70 -4.42 8.28
CA LEU A 106 8.15 -4.10 6.97
C LEU A 106 8.81 -2.87 6.34
N ASN A 107 9.20 -1.87 7.14
CA ASN A 107 9.86 -0.65 6.64
C ASN A 107 11.24 -0.96 6.04
N ARG A 108 12.01 -1.85 6.67
CA ARG A 108 13.31 -2.29 6.10
C ARG A 108 13.14 -3.00 4.77
N LEU A 109 12.09 -3.83 4.66
CA LEU A 109 11.74 -4.47 3.39
C LEU A 109 11.31 -3.44 2.34
N TYR A 110 10.44 -2.51 2.72
CA TYR A 110 9.99 -1.42 1.86
C TYR A 110 11.16 -0.60 1.32
N GLU A 111 12.12 -0.19 2.16
CA GLU A 111 13.32 0.54 1.74
C GLU A 111 14.15 -0.27 0.73
N SER A 112 14.29 -1.58 0.96
CA SER A 112 15.01 -2.48 0.05
C SER A 112 14.30 -2.60 -1.30
N PHE A 113 12.98 -2.78 -1.30
CA PHE A 113 12.17 -2.81 -2.53
C PHE A 113 12.13 -1.45 -3.23
N ALA A 114 12.19 -0.34 -2.50
CA ALA A 114 12.21 1.00 -3.06
C ALA A 114 13.50 1.28 -3.82
N VAL A 115 14.63 0.70 -3.39
CA VAL A 115 15.88 0.74 -4.16
C VAL A 115 15.74 -0.07 -5.45
N ALA A 116 15.21 -1.29 -5.37
CA ALA A 116 15.01 -2.14 -6.55
C ALA A 116 14.03 -1.53 -7.56
N ALA A 117 12.95 -0.90 -7.09
CA ALA A 117 11.94 -0.28 -7.95
C ALA A 117 12.49 0.90 -8.78
N LYS A 118 13.55 1.58 -8.32
CA LYS A 118 14.19 2.66 -9.10
C LYS A 118 14.90 2.16 -10.35
N GLU A 119 15.31 0.90 -10.36
CA GLU A 119 15.94 0.26 -11.53
C GLU A 119 14.92 -0.33 -12.50
N ASP A 120 13.63 -0.40 -12.09
CA ASP A 120 12.56 -0.93 -12.92
C ASP A 120 12.03 0.14 -13.88
N THR A 121 12.37 0.01 -15.17
CA THR A 121 11.86 0.86 -16.26
C THR A 121 10.66 0.25 -16.99
N SER A 122 10.01 -0.75 -16.40
CA SER A 122 8.84 -1.40 -17.01
C SER A 122 7.69 -0.41 -17.24
N GLU A 123 6.92 -0.66 -18.29
CA GLU A 123 5.75 0.14 -18.61
C GLU A 123 4.66 0.04 -17.53
N PRO A 124 3.82 1.08 -17.38
CA PRO A 124 2.68 1.05 -16.47
C PRO A 124 1.78 -0.15 -16.75
N LEU A 125 1.23 -0.74 -15.69
CA LEU A 125 0.36 -1.92 -15.80
C LEU A 125 -0.94 -1.66 -16.55
N MET A 126 -1.37 -0.40 -16.64
CA MET A 126 -2.62 0.00 -17.29
C MET A 126 -2.34 0.90 -18.50
N GLU A 127 -2.43 0.34 -19.71
CA GLU A 127 -2.19 1.06 -20.97
C GLU A 127 -3.28 2.11 -21.29
N ASN A 128 -4.51 1.91 -20.81
CA ASN A 128 -5.67 2.78 -21.12
C ASN A 128 -6.22 3.53 -19.89
N ALA A 129 -5.41 3.68 -18.84
CA ALA A 129 -5.82 4.48 -17.68
C ALA A 129 -5.91 5.97 -18.08
N GLN A 130 -6.99 6.63 -17.65
CA GLN A 130 -7.20 8.05 -17.93
C GLN A 130 -6.04 8.86 -17.35
N LYS A 131 -5.22 9.44 -18.24
CA LYS A 131 -4.07 10.24 -17.83
C LYS A 131 -4.58 11.53 -17.18
N VAL A 132 -4.40 11.63 -15.86
CA VAL A 132 -4.72 12.85 -15.10
C VAL A 132 -3.54 13.79 -15.30
N VAL A 133 -3.76 14.86 -16.07
CA VAL A 133 -2.75 15.91 -16.27
C VAL A 133 -3.13 17.08 -15.37
N ALA A 134 -2.30 17.36 -14.37
CA ALA A 134 -2.43 18.57 -13.58
C ALA A 134 -1.87 19.75 -14.39
N GLY A 135 -2.76 20.60 -14.89
CA GLY A 135 -2.40 21.84 -15.58
C GLY A 135 -2.53 23.03 -14.64
N MET A 136 -1.66 24.02 -14.78
CA MET A 136 -1.92 25.36 -14.24
C MET A 136 -2.96 26.03 -15.14
N THR A 137 -4.26 25.78 -14.94
CA THR A 137 -5.30 26.55 -15.63
C THR A 137 -5.93 27.57 -14.71
N TYR A 138 -5.84 28.85 -15.14
CA TYR A 138 -6.37 30.07 -14.53
C TYR A 138 -6.41 30.11 -13.00
N GLY A 139 -5.26 30.37 -12.39
CA GLY A 139 -5.11 30.68 -10.98
C GLY A 139 -3.63 30.66 -10.66
N LYS A 140 -3.10 31.70 -10.02
CA LYS A 140 -1.67 31.78 -9.69
C LYS A 140 -1.22 30.65 -8.76
N ASP A 141 -2.17 30.05 -8.02
CA ASP A 141 -1.96 29.02 -7.01
C ASP A 141 -2.96 27.84 -7.08
N ASP A 142 -3.77 27.70 -8.14
CA ASP A 142 -4.79 26.63 -8.23
C ASP A 142 -4.40 25.59 -9.29
N LEU A 143 -4.12 24.36 -8.84
CA LEU A 143 -3.81 23.22 -9.70
C LEU A 143 -5.11 22.54 -10.11
N THR A 144 -5.50 22.73 -11.36
CA THR A 144 -6.72 22.16 -11.92
C THR A 144 -6.40 20.86 -12.66
N GLU A 145 -6.89 19.74 -12.14
CA GLU A 145 -6.72 18.42 -12.76
C GLU A 145 -7.64 18.31 -13.99
N THR A 146 -7.06 18.19 -15.18
CA THR A 146 -7.81 17.96 -16.41
C THR A 146 -7.64 16.51 -16.85
N TYR A 147 -8.77 15.86 -17.15
CA TYR A 147 -8.76 14.47 -17.60
C TYR A 147 -8.69 14.43 -19.13
N THR A 148 -7.57 13.97 -19.71
CA THR A 148 -7.52 13.66 -21.15
C THR A 148 -8.27 12.36 -21.40
N ASN A 149 -9.44 12.46 -22.03
CA ASN A 149 -10.31 11.34 -22.36
C ASN A 149 -9.90 10.82 -23.74
N ASP A 150 -9.02 9.82 -23.79
CA ASP A 150 -8.76 9.12 -25.06
C ASP A 150 -9.95 8.20 -25.36
N SER A 151 -10.53 8.33 -26.54
CA SER A 151 -11.90 7.90 -26.89
C SER A 151 -12.13 6.37 -26.96
N ASN A 152 -11.27 5.54 -26.38
CA ASN A 152 -11.33 4.09 -26.53
C ASN A 152 -11.44 3.36 -25.18
N ARG A 153 -12.60 3.51 -24.52
CA ARG A 153 -12.98 2.65 -23.38
C ARG A 153 -13.55 1.34 -23.91
N GLY A 154 -12.73 0.30 -24.03
CA GLY A 154 -13.21 -1.04 -24.39
C GLY A 154 -12.25 -2.14 -23.96
N PHE A 155 -12.76 -3.14 -23.26
CA PHE A 155 -12.11 -4.45 -23.14
C PHE A 155 -11.97 -5.04 -24.56
N LEU A 156 -10.76 -5.49 -24.91
CA LEU A 156 -10.61 -6.42 -26.04
C LEU A 156 -11.21 -7.77 -25.62
N VAL A 157 -12.14 -8.26 -26.44
CA VAL A 157 -12.70 -9.62 -26.39
C VAL A 157 -11.65 -10.61 -26.87
#